data_AF-A0ABC9QKA9-F1
#
_entry.id   AF-A0ABC9QKA9-F1
#
_cell.length_a   1.000
_cell.length_b   1.000
_cell.length_c   1.000
_cell.angle_alpha   90.00
_cell.angle_beta   90.00
_cell.angle_gamma   90.00
#
_symmetry.space_group_name_H-M   'P 1'
#
loop_
_entity.id
_entity.type
_entity.pdbx_description
1 polymer ?
#
loop_
_entity_poly.entity_id
_entity_poly.type
_entity_poly.pdbx_seq_one_letter_code
_entity_poly.pdbx_strand_id
1 'polypeptide(L)'
;MDFFFVEYRDPLVGLIILTILVFVVAVANYIWKIFANKDEEQKLEKFIKKFEMDNAHKELLRNSSLSFGNLSFLAEIFTKSGEFEKATQIYLIALEKCKDKQEREFIFLSLAKVYFKAGFLERAKEVLLQALKLRPRNIQALKLLKIVYLKLRSYKENLELLECLFELNEDVQKERDFIKALELCTFNIADEEKKKKLLEFKIEDNPMLGRLVFEKYHMFLGQNFFDICDLLYRENEAFNLENQDFLEFFYALGKISKHDDTHQFVFKNSNFKMLKILKDNSFNAGLEFSYRCSECKNVMPLFFYHCPVCYEFNTCKIIYEVKNNETH
;
A
#
# COMPACT_ATOMS: atom_id res chain seq x y z
N MET A 1 -59.46 0.16 36.15
CA MET A 1 -58.50 -0.05 35.05
C MET A 1 -58.59 -1.52 34.69
N ASP A 2 -59.70 -1.97 34.09
CA ASP A 2 -59.97 -3.42 34.02
C ASP A 2 -60.66 -3.77 32.69
N PHE A 3 -59.92 -3.60 31.59
CA PHE A 3 -60.36 -4.00 30.24
C PHE A 3 -59.18 -4.50 29.39
N PHE A 4 -58.22 -5.21 29.99
CA PHE A 4 -57.02 -5.70 29.30
C PHE A 4 -56.69 -7.19 29.55
N PHE A 5 -57.68 -8.01 29.85
CA PHE A 5 -57.53 -9.46 29.81
C PHE A 5 -58.72 -10.09 29.11
N VAL A 6 -58.68 -10.06 27.78
CA VAL A 6 -59.51 -10.95 26.96
C VAL A 6 -59.05 -12.38 27.23
N GLU A 7 -59.97 -13.24 27.63
CA GLU A 7 -59.79 -14.69 27.76
C GLU A 7 -59.25 -15.27 26.44
N TYR A 8 -57.93 -15.37 26.32
CA TYR A 8 -57.28 -15.89 25.14
C TYR A 8 -56.93 -17.36 25.37
N ARG A 9 -57.93 -18.22 25.15
CA ARG A 9 -57.83 -19.68 25.35
C ARG A 9 -58.07 -20.48 24.07
N ASP A 10 -57.97 -19.85 22.92
CA ASP A 10 -58.16 -20.51 21.63
C ASP A 10 -56.86 -20.47 20.80
N PRO A 11 -56.15 -21.61 20.65
CA PRO A 11 -54.84 -21.66 19.98
C PRO A 11 -54.88 -21.19 18.51
N LEU A 12 -56.06 -21.22 17.86
CA LEU A 12 -56.25 -20.73 16.50
C LEU A 12 -56.06 -19.21 16.39
N VAL A 13 -56.57 -18.42 17.34
CA VAL A 13 -56.47 -16.96 17.27
C VAL A 13 -55.03 -16.51 17.52
N GLY A 14 -54.27 -17.22 18.38
CA GLY A 14 -52.85 -16.98 18.58
C GLY A 14 -52.02 -17.22 17.32
N LEU A 15 -52.37 -18.27 16.57
CA LEU A 15 -51.75 -18.60 15.29
C LEU A 15 -52.07 -17.53 14.23
N ILE A 16 -53.29 -16.99 14.21
CA ILE A 16 -53.70 -15.89 13.32
C ILE A 16 -52.93 -14.59 13.64
N ILE A 17 -52.77 -14.22 14.90
CA ILE A 17 -51.99 -13.01 15.26
C ILE A 17 -50.52 -13.18 14.85
N LEU A 18 -49.94 -14.37 15.07
CA LEU A 18 -48.55 -14.64 14.71
C LEU A 18 -48.33 -14.58 13.19
N THR A 19 -49.25 -15.13 12.38
CA THR A 19 -49.14 -15.05 10.91
C THR A 19 -49.28 -13.62 10.40
N ILE A 20 -50.19 -12.82 10.98
CA ILE A 20 -50.32 -11.39 10.66
C ILE A 20 -49.04 -10.63 11.01
N LEU A 21 -48.45 -10.90 12.18
CA LEU A 21 -47.23 -10.24 12.62
C LEU A 21 -46.05 -10.55 11.69
N VAL A 22 -45.87 -11.82 11.31
CA VAL A 22 -44.86 -12.24 10.32
C VAL A 22 -45.10 -11.56 8.97
N PHE A 23 -46.36 -11.47 8.52
CA PHE A 23 -46.71 -10.79 7.27
C PHE A 23 -46.40 -9.29 7.33
N VAL A 24 -46.73 -8.60 8.42
CA VAL A 24 -46.42 -7.17 8.61
C VAL A 24 -44.91 -6.94 8.59
N VAL A 25 -44.12 -7.78 9.27
CA VAL A 25 -42.65 -7.70 9.25
C VAL A 25 -42.11 -7.94 7.84
N ALA A 26 -42.66 -8.90 7.10
CA ALA A 26 -42.25 -9.18 5.72
C ALA A 26 -42.56 -8.00 4.78
N VAL A 27 -43.76 -7.41 4.87
CA VAL A 27 -44.17 -6.24 4.08
C VAL A 27 -43.33 -5.02 4.43
N ALA A 28 -43.10 -4.76 5.72
CA ALA A 28 -42.25 -3.67 6.18
C ALA A 28 -40.81 -3.82 5.65
N ASN A 29 -40.24 -5.03 5.70
CA ASN A 29 -38.92 -5.32 5.17
C ASN A 29 -38.85 -5.15 3.64
N TYR A 30 -39.89 -5.58 2.91
CA TYR A 30 -39.99 -5.40 1.46
C TYR A 30 -40.05 -3.92 1.06
N ILE A 31 -40.90 -3.13 1.74
CA ILE A 31 -41.01 -1.69 1.51
C ILE A 31 -39.68 -1.00 1.83
N TRP A 32 -39.06 -1.33 2.97
CA TRP A 32 -37.75 -0.79 3.35
C TRP A 32 -36.70 -1.10 2.28
N LYS A 33 -36.65 -2.34 1.78
CA LYS A 33 -35.72 -2.74 0.72
C LYS A 33 -35.88 -1.90 -0.55
N ILE A 34 -37.11 -1.58 -0.97
CA ILE A 34 -37.35 -0.73 -2.14
C ILE A 34 -36.83 0.70 -1.89
N PHE A 35 -37.15 1.29 -0.73
CA PHE A 35 -36.67 2.62 -0.38
C PHE A 35 -35.14 2.67 -0.29
N ALA A 36 -34.53 1.67 0.34
CA ALA A 36 -33.08 1.54 0.45
C ALA A 36 -32.42 1.42 -0.93
N ASN A 37 -32.97 0.60 -1.83
CA ASN A 37 -32.47 0.46 -3.20
C ASN A 37 -32.54 1.79 -3.97
N LYS A 38 -33.66 2.52 -3.85
CA LYS A 38 -33.83 3.82 -4.51
C LYS A 38 -32.85 4.87 -3.98
N ASP A 39 -32.58 4.88 -2.69
CA ASP A 39 -31.59 5.77 -2.07
C ASP A 39 -30.15 5.39 -2.49
N GLU A 40 -29.83 4.09 -2.56
CA GLU A 40 -28.54 3.60 -3.11
C GLU A 40 -28.33 4.05 -4.57
N GLU A 41 -29.36 3.91 -5.42
CA GLU A 41 -29.31 4.36 -6.83
C GLU A 41 -29.09 5.87 -6.95
N GLN A 42 -29.80 6.68 -6.16
CA GLN A 42 -29.62 8.13 -6.15
C GLN A 42 -28.23 8.55 -5.68
N LYS A 43 -27.66 7.87 -4.69
CA LYS A 43 -26.27 8.11 -4.24
C LYS A 43 -25.27 7.75 -5.32
N LEU A 44 -25.49 6.63 -6.03
CA LEU A 44 -24.64 6.23 -7.15
C LEU A 44 -24.71 7.25 -8.31
N GLU A 45 -25.90 7.71 -8.67
CA GLU A 45 -26.07 8.72 -9.72
C GLU A 45 -25.37 10.04 -9.37
N LYS A 46 -25.52 10.50 -8.12
CA LYS A 46 -24.80 11.68 -7.61
C LYS A 46 -23.28 11.49 -7.63
N PHE A 47 -22.81 10.29 -7.26
CA PHE A 47 -21.39 9.95 -7.34
C PHE A 47 -20.90 10.01 -8.78
N ILE A 48 -21.58 9.36 -9.72
CA ILE A 48 -21.20 9.36 -11.14
C ILE A 48 -21.13 10.79 -11.67
N LYS A 49 -22.17 11.59 -11.47
CA LYS A 49 -22.21 13.00 -11.87
C LYS A 49 -21.06 13.84 -11.29
N LYS A 50 -20.60 13.55 -10.07
CA LYS A 50 -19.45 14.24 -9.45
C LYS A 50 -18.12 13.96 -10.19
N PHE A 51 -17.96 12.77 -10.76
CA PHE A 51 -16.72 12.31 -11.39
C PHE A 51 -16.74 12.34 -12.92
N GLU A 52 -17.91 12.61 -13.50
CA GLU A 52 -18.09 12.75 -14.94
C GLU A 52 -17.35 13.98 -15.50
N MET A 53 -16.80 13.80 -16.71
CA MET A 53 -16.22 14.85 -17.54
C MET A 53 -17.05 14.91 -18.84
N ASP A 54 -17.29 16.11 -19.37
CA ASP A 54 -18.02 16.29 -20.63
C ASP A 54 -17.16 15.83 -21.81
N ASN A 55 -17.66 14.88 -22.61
CA ASN A 55 -16.94 14.32 -23.77
C ASN A 55 -17.89 13.78 -24.85
N ALA A 56 -17.51 13.98 -26.12
CA ALA A 56 -18.33 13.66 -27.29
C ALA A 56 -18.60 12.16 -27.52
N HIS A 57 -17.73 11.26 -27.05
CA HIS A 57 -17.87 9.81 -27.28
C HIS A 57 -18.73 9.08 -26.22
N LYS A 58 -19.22 9.81 -25.21
CA LYS A 58 -19.98 9.28 -24.07
C LYS A 58 -21.30 8.63 -24.50
N GLU A 59 -22.04 9.29 -25.39
CA GLU A 59 -23.34 8.78 -25.86
C GLU A 59 -23.20 7.51 -26.68
N LEU A 60 -22.14 7.39 -27.49
CA LEU A 60 -21.89 6.20 -28.31
C LEU A 60 -21.60 4.97 -27.44
N LEU A 61 -20.81 5.14 -26.37
CA LEU A 61 -20.52 4.06 -25.42
C LEU A 61 -21.73 3.72 -24.54
N ARG A 62 -22.53 4.70 -24.13
CA ARG A 62 -23.78 4.45 -23.39
C ARG A 62 -24.79 3.66 -24.23
N ASN A 63 -24.99 4.06 -25.47
CA ASN A 63 -25.95 3.46 -26.40
C ASN A 63 -25.50 2.11 -26.96
N SER A 64 -24.21 1.77 -26.83
CA SER A 64 -23.69 0.47 -27.23
C SER A 64 -24.24 -0.67 -26.35
N SER A 65 -24.54 -1.82 -26.95
CA SER A 65 -24.95 -3.06 -26.25
C SER A 65 -23.78 -3.79 -25.56
N LEU A 66 -22.73 -3.05 -25.17
CA LEU A 66 -21.59 -3.61 -24.48
C LEU A 66 -21.98 -4.10 -23.09
N SER A 67 -21.61 -5.35 -22.79
CA SER A 67 -21.77 -5.95 -21.48
C SER A 67 -20.83 -5.32 -20.45
N PHE A 68 -21.14 -5.51 -19.17
CA PHE A 68 -20.27 -5.13 -18.05
C PHE A 68 -18.83 -5.65 -18.20
N GLY A 69 -18.68 -6.92 -18.62
CA GLY A 69 -17.37 -7.53 -18.83
C GLY A 69 -16.58 -6.85 -19.95
N ASN A 70 -17.24 -6.52 -21.07
CA ASN A 70 -16.58 -5.86 -22.20
C ASN A 70 -16.12 -4.45 -21.84
N LEU A 71 -16.94 -3.69 -21.12
CA LEU A 71 -16.57 -2.35 -20.64
C LEU A 71 -15.41 -2.40 -19.65
N SER A 72 -15.45 -3.36 -18.72
CA SER A 72 -14.37 -3.55 -17.74
C SER A 72 -13.04 -3.90 -18.39
N PHE A 73 -13.05 -4.79 -19.38
CA PHE A 73 -11.87 -5.16 -20.14
C PHE A 73 -11.31 -3.98 -20.96
N LEU A 74 -12.19 -3.24 -21.65
CA LEU A 74 -11.79 -2.06 -22.41
C LEU A 74 -11.17 -0.99 -21.51
N ALA A 75 -11.76 -0.73 -20.34
CA ALA A 75 -11.22 0.21 -19.37
C ALA A 75 -9.87 -0.24 -18.81
N GLU A 76 -9.67 -1.56 -18.61
CA GLU A 76 -8.38 -2.10 -18.19
C GLU A 76 -7.28 -1.87 -19.25
N ILE A 77 -7.61 -2.04 -20.54
CA ILE A 77 -6.69 -1.74 -21.65
C ILE A 77 -6.27 -0.27 -21.61
N PHE A 78 -7.22 0.66 -21.53
CA PHE A 78 -6.91 2.09 -21.44
C PHE A 78 -6.14 2.45 -20.15
N THR A 79 -6.37 1.73 -19.06
CA THR A 79 -5.60 1.89 -17.81
C THR A 79 -4.14 1.47 -18.00
N LYS A 80 -3.90 0.40 -18.75
CA LYS A 80 -2.54 -0.08 -19.05
C LYS A 80 -1.84 0.80 -20.10
N SER A 81 -2.57 1.41 -21.03
CA SER A 81 -2.02 2.36 -22.00
C SER A 81 -1.71 3.74 -21.40
N GLY A 82 -2.15 4.01 -20.17
CA GLY A 82 -1.96 5.30 -19.49
C GLY A 82 -3.01 6.35 -19.84
N GLU A 83 -4.02 5.99 -20.64
CA GLU A 83 -5.15 6.85 -21.00
C GLU A 83 -6.21 6.87 -19.88
N PHE A 84 -5.82 7.41 -18.72
CA PHE A 84 -6.61 7.35 -17.49
C PHE A 84 -7.97 8.04 -17.60
N GLU A 85 -8.10 9.11 -18.37
CA GLU A 85 -9.37 9.81 -18.57
C GLU A 85 -10.41 8.92 -19.27
N LYS A 86 -9.99 8.24 -20.35
CA LYS A 86 -10.86 7.30 -21.08
C LYS A 86 -11.20 6.11 -20.21
N ALA A 87 -10.23 5.53 -19.51
CA ALA A 87 -10.46 4.43 -18.59
C ALA A 87 -11.50 4.80 -17.49
N THR A 88 -11.35 5.99 -16.91
CA THR A 88 -12.29 6.54 -15.91
C THR A 88 -13.70 6.62 -16.48
N GLN A 89 -13.86 7.17 -17.68
CA GLN A 89 -15.17 7.31 -18.34
C GLN A 89 -15.84 5.96 -18.59
N ILE A 90 -15.08 4.98 -19.09
CA ILE A 90 -15.61 3.65 -19.37
C ILE A 90 -16.03 2.95 -18.07
N TYR A 91 -15.25 3.09 -16.99
CA TYR A 91 -15.64 2.56 -15.68
C TYR A 91 -16.89 3.26 -15.10
N LEU A 92 -17.04 4.58 -15.29
CA LEU A 92 -18.27 5.28 -14.88
C LEU A 92 -19.50 4.78 -15.65
N ILE A 93 -19.38 4.55 -16.96
CA ILE A 93 -20.46 3.94 -17.77
C ILE A 93 -20.71 2.49 -17.32
N ALA A 94 -19.67 1.74 -16.96
CA ALA A 94 -19.83 0.39 -16.42
C ALA A 94 -20.59 0.39 -15.08
N LEU A 95 -20.40 1.40 -14.23
CA LEU A 95 -21.16 1.56 -12.98
C LEU A 95 -22.66 1.79 -13.23
N GLU A 96 -23.03 2.49 -14.30
CA GLU A 96 -24.45 2.68 -14.67
C GLU A 96 -25.13 1.38 -15.10
N LYS A 97 -24.35 0.48 -15.73
CA LYS A 97 -24.87 -0.78 -16.27
C LYS A 97 -24.76 -1.95 -15.30
N CYS A 98 -24.03 -1.80 -14.20
CA CYS A 98 -23.85 -2.87 -13.21
C CYS A 98 -25.18 -3.18 -12.50
N LYS A 99 -25.44 -4.47 -12.28
CA LYS A 99 -26.68 -4.92 -11.64
C LYS A 99 -26.45 -5.49 -10.25
N ASP A 100 -25.26 -6.04 -10.02
CA ASP A 100 -24.92 -6.69 -8.76
C ASP A 100 -23.91 -5.91 -7.91
N LYS A 101 -23.95 -6.15 -6.59
CA LYS A 101 -23.03 -5.53 -5.63
C LYS A 101 -21.58 -5.96 -5.86
N GLN A 102 -21.33 -7.20 -6.30
CA GLN A 102 -19.96 -7.67 -6.57
C GLN A 102 -19.36 -6.98 -7.80
N GLU A 103 -20.15 -6.79 -8.87
CA GLU A 103 -19.74 -6.04 -10.06
C GLU A 103 -19.42 -4.58 -9.69
N ARG A 104 -20.28 -3.95 -8.89
CA ARG A 104 -20.10 -2.57 -8.44
C ARG A 104 -18.85 -2.42 -7.58
N GLU A 105 -18.59 -3.35 -6.66
CA GLU A 105 -17.38 -3.40 -5.84
C GLU A 105 -16.13 -3.50 -6.73
N PHE A 106 -16.15 -4.42 -7.71
CA PHE A 106 -15.05 -4.60 -8.66
C PHE A 106 -14.76 -3.33 -9.46
N ILE A 107 -15.80 -2.64 -9.94
CA ILE A 107 -15.61 -1.39 -10.70
C ILE A 107 -15.04 -0.30 -9.79
N PHE A 108 -15.55 -0.12 -8.57
CA PHE A 108 -14.99 0.88 -7.66
C PHE A 108 -13.51 0.59 -7.36
N LEU A 109 -13.14 -0.66 -7.10
CA LEU A 109 -11.73 -1.03 -6.91
C LEU A 109 -10.89 -0.72 -8.16
N SER A 110 -11.42 -0.99 -9.34
CA SER A 110 -10.72 -0.75 -10.61
C SER A 110 -10.57 0.74 -10.91
N LEU A 111 -11.64 1.51 -10.73
CA LEU A 111 -11.66 2.97 -10.86
C LEU A 111 -10.70 3.63 -9.86
N ALA A 112 -10.64 3.14 -8.63
CA ALA A 112 -9.65 3.59 -7.65
C ALA A 112 -8.21 3.34 -8.10
N LYS A 113 -7.93 2.17 -8.71
CA LYS A 113 -6.60 1.88 -9.29
C LYS A 113 -6.26 2.86 -10.42
N VAL A 114 -7.24 3.26 -11.25
CA VAL A 114 -7.05 4.29 -12.27
C VAL A 114 -6.68 5.62 -11.65
N TYR A 115 -7.49 6.12 -10.69
CA TYR A 115 -7.20 7.39 -10.02
C TYR A 115 -5.85 7.37 -9.29
N PHE A 116 -5.51 6.25 -8.64
CA PHE A 116 -4.24 6.09 -7.97
C PHE A 116 -3.05 6.19 -8.94
N LYS A 117 -3.12 5.47 -10.07
CA LYS A 117 -2.08 5.50 -11.12
C LYS A 117 -1.97 6.87 -11.78
N ALA A 118 -3.09 7.58 -11.92
CA ALA A 118 -3.14 8.94 -12.43
C ALA A 118 -2.67 10.01 -11.42
N GLY A 119 -2.37 9.63 -10.17
CA GLY A 119 -1.92 10.55 -9.12
C GLY A 119 -3.04 11.30 -8.38
N PHE A 120 -4.32 11.03 -8.70
CA PHE A 120 -5.47 11.64 -8.03
C PHE A 120 -5.80 10.93 -6.71
N LEU A 121 -4.93 11.08 -5.70
CA LEU A 121 -4.99 10.36 -4.43
C LEU A 121 -6.30 10.56 -3.66
N GLU A 122 -6.82 11.78 -3.58
CA GLU A 122 -8.08 12.07 -2.89
C GLU A 122 -9.29 11.39 -3.57
N ARG A 123 -9.31 11.40 -4.91
CA ARG A 123 -10.34 10.69 -5.67
C ARG A 123 -10.23 9.18 -5.45
N ALA A 124 -9.01 8.63 -5.50
CA ALA A 124 -8.77 7.22 -5.21
C ALA A 124 -9.27 6.83 -3.81
N LYS A 125 -9.00 7.65 -2.78
CA LYS A 125 -9.51 7.48 -1.41
C LYS A 125 -11.04 7.41 -1.40
N GLU A 126 -11.71 8.40 -1.97
CA GLU A 126 -13.18 8.45 -1.99
C GLU A 126 -13.78 7.21 -2.67
N VAL A 127 -13.23 6.78 -3.80
CA VAL A 127 -13.72 5.61 -4.54
C VAL A 127 -13.46 4.30 -3.77
N LEU A 128 -12.29 4.16 -3.13
CA LEU A 128 -11.99 2.99 -2.29
C LEU A 128 -12.95 2.85 -1.11
N LEU A 129 -13.31 3.98 -0.48
CA LEU A 129 -14.30 3.97 0.58
C LEU A 129 -15.68 3.50 0.08
N GLN A 130 -16.05 3.77 -1.18
CA GLN A 130 -17.26 3.21 -1.77
C GLN A 130 -17.15 1.69 -2.01
N ALA A 131 -15.99 1.20 -2.46
CA ALA A 131 -15.74 -0.24 -2.58
C ALA A 131 -15.86 -0.94 -1.20
N LEU A 132 -15.25 -0.37 -0.16
CA LEU A 132 -15.27 -0.93 1.18
C LEU A 132 -16.65 -0.84 1.86
N LYS A 133 -17.49 0.13 1.51
CA LYS A 133 -18.91 0.14 1.95
C LYS A 133 -19.69 -1.06 1.41
N LEU A 134 -19.37 -1.52 0.20
CA LEU A 134 -20.01 -2.71 -0.37
C LEU A 134 -19.43 -4.00 0.22
N ARG A 135 -18.10 -4.05 0.38
CA ARG A 135 -17.40 -5.19 0.97
C ARG A 135 -16.29 -4.73 1.92
N PRO A 136 -16.57 -4.62 3.23
CA PRO A 136 -15.60 -4.12 4.21
C PRO A 136 -14.33 -4.97 4.33
N ARG A 137 -14.45 -6.28 4.11
CA ARG A 137 -13.35 -7.26 4.23
C ARG A 137 -12.58 -7.48 2.92
N ASN A 138 -12.67 -6.56 1.93
CA ASN A 138 -11.88 -6.67 0.71
C ASN A 138 -10.41 -6.27 0.99
N ILE A 139 -9.56 -7.28 1.15
CA ILE A 139 -8.11 -7.11 1.41
C ILE A 139 -7.43 -6.25 0.32
N GLN A 140 -7.79 -6.40 -0.95
CA GLN A 140 -7.17 -5.61 -2.03
C GLN A 140 -7.51 -4.12 -1.92
N ALA A 141 -8.77 -3.81 -1.59
CA ALA A 141 -9.20 -2.43 -1.39
C ALA A 141 -8.55 -1.82 -0.14
N LEU A 142 -8.46 -2.58 0.96
CA LEU A 142 -7.75 -2.16 2.18
C LEU A 142 -6.26 -1.93 1.90
N LYS A 143 -5.56 -2.85 1.23
CA LYS A 143 -4.13 -2.68 0.89
C LYS A 143 -3.89 -1.47 -0.02
N LEU A 144 -4.76 -1.20 -1.00
CA LEU A 144 -4.62 -0.02 -1.85
C LEU A 144 -4.92 1.28 -1.09
N LEU A 145 -5.95 1.29 -0.25
CA LEU A 145 -6.31 2.45 0.58
C LEU A 145 -5.21 2.79 1.59
N LYS A 146 -4.54 1.76 2.12
CA LYS A 146 -3.34 1.93 2.96
C LYS A 146 -2.29 2.75 2.24
N ILE A 147 -1.91 2.37 1.01
CA ILE A 147 -0.91 3.12 0.25
C ILE A 147 -1.39 4.54 -0.09
N VAL A 148 -2.68 4.71 -0.39
CA VAL A 148 -3.27 6.04 -0.61
C VAL A 148 -3.10 6.92 0.63
N TYR A 149 -3.44 6.42 1.83
CA TYR A 149 -3.25 7.15 3.08
C TYR A 149 -1.78 7.47 3.36
N LEU A 150 -0.85 6.55 3.08
CA LEU A 150 0.59 6.82 3.22
C LEU A 150 1.05 7.95 2.31
N LYS A 151 0.62 7.96 1.05
CA LYS A 151 0.98 9.04 0.11
C LYS A 151 0.33 10.37 0.49
N LEU A 152 -0.85 10.35 1.10
CA LEU A 152 -1.53 11.53 1.65
C LEU A 152 -0.96 11.98 3.01
N ARG A 153 -0.04 11.22 3.62
CA ARG A 153 0.48 11.41 4.99
C ARG A 153 -0.61 11.37 6.07
N SER A 154 -1.72 10.69 5.78
CA SER A 154 -2.81 10.40 6.71
C SER A 154 -2.47 9.19 7.57
N TYR A 155 -1.50 9.35 8.49
CA TYR A 155 -0.95 8.23 9.27
C TYR A 155 -1.95 7.63 10.27
N LYS A 156 -2.84 8.44 10.85
CA LYS A 156 -3.84 7.97 11.81
C LYS A 156 -4.82 7.00 11.17
N GLU A 157 -5.41 7.40 10.05
CA GLU A 157 -6.32 6.59 9.26
C GLU A 157 -5.60 5.35 8.69
N ASN A 158 -4.30 5.47 8.40
CA ASN A 158 -3.49 4.33 8.00
C ASN A 158 -3.34 3.29 9.13
N LEU A 159 -3.10 3.74 10.36
CA LEU A 159 -2.96 2.87 11.53
C LEU A 159 -4.27 2.13 11.84
N GLU A 160 -5.41 2.83 11.78
CA GLU A 160 -6.75 2.22 11.90
C GLU A 160 -6.96 1.14 10.83
N LEU A 161 -6.52 1.41 9.59
CA LEU A 161 -6.63 0.45 8.51
C LEU A 161 -5.74 -0.79 8.69
N LEU A 162 -4.57 -0.63 9.32
CA LEU A 162 -3.72 -1.76 9.71
C LEU A 162 -4.36 -2.61 10.80
N GLU A 163 -5.15 -2.04 11.70
CA GLU A 163 -5.95 -2.82 12.67
C GLU A 163 -6.99 -3.69 11.95
N CYS A 164 -7.71 -3.14 10.96
CA CYS A 164 -8.61 -3.92 10.12
C CYS A 164 -7.89 -5.07 9.39
N LEU A 165 -6.69 -4.84 8.85
CA LEU A 165 -5.90 -5.88 8.19
C LEU A 165 -5.39 -6.94 9.18
N PHE A 166 -5.03 -6.53 10.40
CA PHE A 166 -4.65 -7.45 11.48
C PHE A 166 -5.80 -8.40 11.85
N GLU A 167 -7.03 -7.89 11.95
CA GLU A 167 -8.23 -8.72 12.19
C GLU A 167 -8.51 -9.72 11.05
N LEU A 168 -7.94 -9.48 9.87
CA LEU A 168 -8.01 -10.38 8.72
C LEU A 168 -6.81 -11.37 8.65
N ASN A 169 -5.99 -11.45 9.71
CA ASN A 169 -4.79 -12.29 9.85
C ASN A 169 -3.62 -11.89 8.93
N GLU A 170 -3.54 -10.64 8.49
CA GLU A 170 -2.33 -10.14 7.81
C GLU A 170 -1.26 -9.77 8.86
N ASP A 171 0.01 -10.10 8.58
CA ASP A 171 1.13 -9.65 9.42
C ASP A 171 1.43 -8.17 9.14
N VAL A 172 1.01 -7.32 10.06
CA VAL A 172 1.12 -5.86 9.96
C VAL A 172 2.00 -5.26 11.04
N GLN A 173 2.58 -6.04 11.96
CA GLN A 173 3.19 -5.49 13.18
C GLN A 173 4.40 -4.60 12.84
N LYS A 174 5.29 -5.08 11.96
CA LYS A 174 6.46 -4.30 11.52
C LYS A 174 6.06 -3.05 10.75
N GLU A 175 5.03 -3.15 9.92
CA GLU A 175 4.51 -2.01 9.17
C GLU A 175 3.89 -0.98 10.10
N ARG A 176 3.10 -1.41 11.08
CA ARG A 176 2.49 -0.54 12.10
C ARG A 176 3.55 0.26 12.86
N ASP A 177 4.61 -0.39 13.32
CA ASP A 177 5.70 0.27 14.04
C ASP A 177 6.44 1.27 13.14
N PHE A 178 6.64 0.93 11.87
CA PHE A 178 7.21 1.85 10.88
C PHE A 178 6.31 3.07 10.62
N ILE A 179 4.98 2.90 10.52
CA ILE A 179 4.04 4.00 10.32
C ILE A 179 3.96 4.91 11.55
N LYS A 180 3.97 4.35 12.76
CA LYS A 180 4.07 5.14 14.00
C LYS A 180 5.34 5.99 14.03
N ALA A 181 6.48 5.43 13.59
CA ALA A 181 7.73 6.16 13.49
C ALA A 181 7.66 7.30 12.46
N LEU A 182 7.00 7.09 11.31
CA LEU A 182 6.75 8.15 10.33
C LEU A 182 5.85 9.26 10.90
N GLU A 183 4.77 8.90 11.60
CA GLU A 183 3.90 9.88 12.26
C GLU A 183 4.67 10.72 13.28
N LEU A 184 5.43 10.08 14.17
CA LEU A 184 6.29 10.75 15.14
C LEU A 184 7.27 11.73 14.46
N CYS A 185 7.80 11.34 13.31
CA CYS A 185 8.73 12.16 12.53
C CYS A 185 8.10 13.45 11.98
N THR A 186 6.76 13.54 11.92
CA THR A 186 6.03 14.75 11.49
C THR A 186 5.75 15.74 12.61
N PHE A 187 5.84 15.32 13.87
CA PHE A 187 5.58 16.21 14.99
C PHE A 187 6.68 17.27 15.13
N ASN A 188 6.27 18.48 15.48
CA ASN A 188 7.17 19.61 15.71
C ASN A 188 7.77 19.57 17.13
N ILE A 189 8.54 18.52 17.40
CA ILE A 189 9.23 18.27 18.66
C ILE A 189 10.75 18.24 18.38
N ALA A 190 11.57 18.55 19.38
CA ALA A 190 13.03 18.43 19.27
C ALA A 190 13.46 17.02 18.83
N ASP A 191 14.47 16.94 17.95
CA ASP A 191 14.91 15.67 17.38
C ASP A 191 15.46 14.70 18.44
N GLU A 192 16.06 15.22 19.52
CA GLU A 192 16.49 14.40 20.66
C GLU A 192 15.32 13.67 21.35
N GLU A 193 14.15 14.31 21.45
CA GLU A 193 12.98 13.66 22.02
C GLU A 193 12.37 12.64 21.05
N LYS A 194 12.41 12.92 19.73
CA LYS A 194 12.01 11.95 18.70
C LYS A 194 12.91 10.71 18.74
N LYS A 195 14.23 10.90 18.83
CA LYS A 195 15.19 9.79 18.95
C LYS A 195 14.88 8.92 20.16
N LYS A 196 14.66 9.52 21.34
CA LYS A 196 14.28 8.76 22.55
C LYS A 196 13.03 7.91 22.33
N LYS A 197 11.97 8.49 21.77
CA LYS A 197 10.73 7.76 21.46
C LYS A 197 10.92 6.68 20.40
N LEU A 198 11.80 6.89 19.42
CA LEU A 198 12.13 5.88 18.40
C LEU A 198 12.87 4.69 18.99
N LEU A 199 13.75 4.92 19.98
CA LEU A 199 14.48 3.85 20.67
C LEU A 199 13.58 2.95 21.53
N GLU A 200 12.34 3.35 21.82
CA GLU A 200 11.35 2.50 22.50
C GLU A 200 10.81 1.39 21.59
N PHE A 201 10.96 1.51 20.26
CA PHE A 201 10.56 0.49 19.31
C PHE A 201 11.60 -0.63 19.20
N LYS A 202 11.16 -1.83 18.80
CA LYS A 202 12.04 -2.97 18.49
C LYS A 202 12.70 -2.80 17.13
N ILE A 203 13.69 -1.90 17.06
CA ILE A 203 14.37 -1.53 15.82
C ILE A 203 15.11 -2.73 15.21
N GLU A 204 15.75 -3.56 16.03
CA GLU A 204 16.55 -4.72 15.60
C GLU A 204 15.71 -5.75 14.81
N ASP A 205 14.43 -5.91 15.17
CA ASP A 205 13.51 -6.86 14.51
C ASP A 205 12.84 -6.30 13.25
N ASN A 206 13.02 -5.00 12.97
CA ASN A 206 12.34 -4.27 11.92
C ASN A 206 13.33 -3.56 10.98
N PRO A 207 13.76 -4.24 9.90
CA PRO A 207 14.73 -3.71 8.93
C PRO A 207 14.41 -2.32 8.39
N MET A 208 13.14 -2.09 8.04
CA MET A 208 12.68 -0.84 7.46
C MET A 208 12.69 0.31 8.48
N LEU A 209 12.33 0.01 9.73
CA LEU A 209 12.45 0.99 10.81
C LEU A 209 13.92 1.31 11.12
N GLY A 210 14.78 0.29 11.20
CA GLY A 210 16.21 0.46 11.39
C GLY A 210 16.85 1.30 10.30
N ARG A 211 16.48 1.03 9.04
CA ARG A 211 16.90 1.84 7.89
C ARG A 211 16.41 3.29 8.00
N LEU A 212 15.14 3.54 8.32
CA LEU A 212 14.59 4.89 8.48
C LEU A 212 15.36 5.69 9.55
N VAL A 213 15.67 5.04 10.67
CA VAL A 213 16.44 5.65 11.77
C VAL A 213 17.86 5.99 11.31
N PHE A 214 18.51 5.08 10.57
CA PHE A 214 19.84 5.32 10.02
C PHE A 214 19.83 6.45 8.98
N GLU A 215 18.91 6.40 8.02
CA GLU A 215 18.77 7.40 6.95
C GLU A 215 18.53 8.81 7.49
N LYS A 216 17.74 8.95 8.57
CA LYS A 216 17.35 10.25 9.10
C LYS A 216 18.30 10.81 10.16
N TYR A 217 18.90 9.94 10.98
CA TYR A 217 19.67 10.36 12.15
C TYR A 217 21.11 9.85 12.17
N HIS A 218 21.54 9.09 11.15
CA HIS A 218 22.86 8.46 11.07
C HIS A 218 23.20 7.60 12.30
N MET A 219 22.19 7.03 12.96
CA MET A 219 22.36 6.21 14.16
C MET A 219 22.44 4.73 13.82
N PHE A 220 23.59 4.12 14.11
CA PHE A 220 23.77 2.68 14.04
C PHE A 220 23.31 2.02 15.35
N LEU A 221 22.34 1.12 15.25
CA LEU A 221 21.65 0.41 16.33
C LEU A 221 21.59 -1.09 16.05
N GLY A 222 22.57 -1.64 15.33
CA GLY A 222 22.59 -3.05 14.94
C GLY A 222 21.84 -3.37 13.64
N GLN A 223 21.58 -2.37 12.79
CA GLN A 223 20.98 -2.61 11.47
C GLN A 223 21.81 -3.61 10.64
N ASN A 224 21.13 -4.45 9.87
CA ASN A 224 21.78 -5.39 8.98
C ASN A 224 22.43 -4.68 7.79
N PHE A 225 23.65 -5.09 7.44
CA PHE A 225 24.40 -4.59 6.28
C PHE A 225 23.55 -4.53 5.01
N PHE A 226 22.82 -5.59 4.68
CA PHE A 226 22.08 -5.72 3.41
C PHE A 226 20.90 -4.75 3.29
N ASP A 227 20.45 -4.16 4.41
CA ASP A 227 19.32 -3.23 4.44
C ASP A 227 19.76 -1.76 4.35
N ILE A 228 21.05 -1.47 4.59
CA ILE A 228 21.59 -0.11 4.64
C ILE A 228 22.89 0.09 3.84
N CYS A 229 23.37 -0.89 3.08
CA CYS A 229 24.67 -0.81 2.40
C CYS A 229 24.80 0.36 1.40
N ASP A 230 23.70 0.74 0.75
CA ASP A 230 23.61 1.93 -0.12
C ASP A 230 23.72 3.25 0.67
N LEU A 231 23.23 3.28 1.91
CA LEU A 231 23.38 4.41 2.83
C LEU A 231 24.82 4.47 3.37
N LEU A 232 25.37 3.32 3.80
CA LEU A 232 26.76 3.20 4.26
C LEU A 232 27.78 3.64 3.19
N TYR A 233 27.45 3.47 1.91
CA TYR A 233 28.28 3.94 0.80
C TYR A 233 28.49 5.45 0.82
N ARG A 234 27.51 6.21 1.32
CA ARG A 234 27.51 7.68 1.37
C ARG A 234 28.16 8.24 2.64
N GLU A 235 28.28 7.42 3.68
CA GLU A 235 28.92 7.82 4.93
C GLU A 235 30.41 8.08 4.73
N ASN A 236 31.05 8.83 5.62
CA ASN A 236 32.52 9.00 5.59
C ASN A 236 33.23 8.01 6.52
N GLU A 237 32.60 7.69 7.63
CA GLU A 237 33.16 6.83 8.67
C GLU A 237 32.84 5.35 8.42
N ALA A 238 33.65 4.48 9.02
CA ALA A 238 33.44 3.04 8.96
C ALA A 238 32.72 2.56 10.23
N PHE A 239 31.73 1.70 10.06
CA PHE A 239 30.85 1.22 11.12
C PHE A 239 31.02 -0.28 11.34
N ASN A 240 30.86 -0.74 12.58
CA ASN A 240 30.69 -2.15 12.95
C ASN A 240 31.73 -3.12 12.34
N LEU A 241 33.02 -2.83 12.50
CA LEU A 241 34.12 -3.60 11.90
C LEU A 241 34.27 -5.04 12.42
N GLU A 242 33.57 -5.37 13.52
CA GLU A 242 33.46 -6.73 14.03
C GLU A 242 32.65 -7.63 13.10
N ASN A 243 31.69 -7.05 12.37
CA ASN A 243 30.92 -7.78 11.37
C ASN A 243 31.69 -7.86 10.05
N GLN A 244 31.80 -9.08 9.51
CA GLN A 244 32.58 -9.33 8.30
C GLN A 244 32.07 -8.58 7.07
N ASP A 245 30.76 -8.45 6.88
CA ASP A 245 30.21 -7.77 5.70
C ASP A 245 30.55 -6.27 5.71
N PHE A 246 30.45 -5.63 6.88
CA PHE A 246 30.85 -4.24 7.07
C PHE A 246 32.37 -4.06 6.87
N LEU A 247 33.17 -4.96 7.45
CA LEU A 247 34.63 -4.95 7.30
C LEU A 247 35.04 -5.07 5.83
N GLU A 248 34.49 -6.06 5.09
CA GLU A 248 34.76 -6.25 3.67
C GLU A 248 34.36 -5.03 2.85
N PHE A 249 33.19 -4.46 3.13
CA PHE A 249 32.68 -3.28 2.44
C PHE A 249 33.60 -2.06 2.63
N PHE A 250 33.89 -1.68 3.88
CA PHE A 250 34.73 -0.50 4.14
C PHE A 250 36.18 -0.69 3.71
N TYR A 251 36.70 -1.92 3.78
CA TYR A 251 38.02 -2.25 3.25
C TYR A 251 38.06 -2.13 1.72
N ALA A 252 37.03 -2.62 1.00
CA ALA A 252 36.92 -2.44 -0.44
C ALA A 252 36.74 -0.98 -0.87
N LEU A 253 36.12 -0.15 -0.02
CA LEU A 253 36.02 1.29 -0.26
C LEU A 253 37.34 2.04 -0.03
N GLY A 254 38.32 1.43 0.63
CA GLY A 254 39.59 2.06 1.00
C GLY A 254 39.49 2.95 2.25
N LYS A 255 38.40 2.84 3.02
CA LYS A 255 38.18 3.64 4.25
C LYS A 255 38.91 3.09 5.46
N ILE A 256 39.45 1.88 5.36
CA ILE A 256 40.24 1.22 6.41
C ILE A 256 41.51 0.70 5.74
N SER A 257 42.67 1.09 6.29
CA SER A 257 43.93 0.42 5.99
C SER A 257 44.15 -0.67 7.04
N LYS A 258 44.34 -1.93 6.60
CA LYS A 258 45.02 -2.90 7.45
C LYS A 258 46.51 -2.63 7.32
N HIS A 259 47.06 -1.84 8.24
CA HIS A 259 48.49 -1.86 8.49
C HIS A 259 48.80 -3.20 9.17
N ASP A 260 49.07 -4.21 8.37
CA ASP A 260 50.11 -5.22 8.59
C ASP A 260 50.02 -6.26 7.48
N ASP A 261 51.04 -6.22 6.64
CA ASP A 261 51.32 -7.15 5.55
C ASP A 261 51.41 -8.59 6.06
N THR A 262 50.86 -9.52 5.27
CA THR A 262 51.40 -10.85 4.89
C THR A 262 50.30 -11.88 4.61
N HIS A 263 49.07 -11.66 5.07
CA HIS A 263 47.94 -12.54 4.76
C HIS A 263 46.91 -11.78 3.92
N GLN A 264 46.79 -12.13 2.64
CA GLN A 264 45.76 -11.61 1.73
C GLN A 264 44.41 -11.57 2.45
N PHE A 265 43.82 -10.37 2.57
CA PHE A 265 42.45 -10.23 3.03
C PHE A 265 41.54 -11.08 2.14
N VAL A 266 40.88 -12.08 2.73
CA VAL A 266 40.00 -13.00 1.99
C VAL A 266 38.59 -12.43 1.96
N PHE A 267 38.22 -11.88 0.81
CA PHE A 267 36.85 -11.47 0.53
C PHE A 267 35.94 -12.68 0.36
N LYS A 268 34.82 -12.72 1.08
CA LYS A 268 33.67 -13.58 0.75
C LYS A 268 32.86 -12.99 -0.40
N ASN A 269 32.75 -11.66 -0.47
CA ASN A 269 31.98 -10.98 -1.49
C ASN A 269 32.81 -10.71 -2.75
N SER A 270 32.44 -11.32 -3.88
CA SER A 270 33.13 -11.14 -5.16
C SER A 270 33.11 -9.70 -5.66
N ASN A 271 32.03 -8.96 -5.41
CA ASN A 271 31.91 -7.57 -5.86
C ASN A 271 32.87 -6.67 -5.08
N PHE A 272 33.00 -6.86 -3.77
CA PHE A 272 33.95 -6.10 -2.95
C PHE A 272 35.40 -6.43 -3.28
N LYS A 273 35.71 -7.71 -3.54
CA LYS A 273 37.02 -8.13 -4.07
C LYS A 273 37.35 -7.41 -5.37
N MET A 274 36.41 -7.41 -6.31
CA MET A 274 36.58 -6.78 -7.62
C MET A 274 36.77 -5.26 -7.49
N LEU A 275 35.94 -4.60 -6.67
CA LEU A 275 36.06 -3.16 -6.40
C LEU A 275 37.43 -2.80 -5.83
N LYS A 276 37.92 -3.57 -4.85
CA LYS A 276 39.23 -3.36 -4.23
C LYS A 276 40.36 -3.48 -5.26
N ILE A 277 40.36 -4.55 -6.05
CA ILE A 277 41.38 -4.78 -7.09
C ILE A 277 41.40 -3.61 -8.09
N LEU A 278 40.22 -3.16 -8.55
CA LEU A 278 40.15 -2.05 -9.51
C LEU A 278 40.68 -0.75 -8.90
N LYS A 279 40.28 -0.41 -7.68
CA LYS A 279 40.76 0.80 -6.98
C LYS A 279 42.27 0.77 -6.71
N ASP A 280 42.80 -0.38 -6.28
CA ASP A 280 44.25 -0.54 -6.02
C ASP A 280 45.08 -0.40 -7.30
N ASN A 281 44.48 -0.68 -8.48
CA ASN A 281 45.10 -0.49 -9.79
C ASN A 281 44.74 0.86 -10.44
N SER A 282 44.30 1.84 -9.65
CA SER A 282 43.96 3.21 -10.11
C SER A 282 42.82 3.29 -11.14
N PHE A 283 41.95 2.27 -11.24
CA PHE A 283 40.73 2.38 -12.03
C PHE A 283 39.66 3.17 -11.24
N ASN A 284 38.94 4.04 -11.93
CA ASN A 284 37.82 4.78 -11.35
C ASN A 284 36.57 3.89 -11.22
N ALA A 285 36.58 2.95 -10.27
CA ALA A 285 35.47 2.03 -10.04
C ALA A 285 34.60 2.45 -8.84
N GLY A 286 33.28 2.33 -8.99
CA GLY A 286 32.28 2.59 -7.97
C GLY A 286 31.30 1.43 -7.80
N LEU A 287 30.44 1.56 -6.78
CA LEU A 287 29.27 0.69 -6.64
C LEU A 287 28.04 1.40 -7.19
N GLU A 288 27.30 0.71 -8.05
CA GLU A 288 25.96 1.10 -8.46
C GLU A 288 24.94 0.23 -7.73
N PHE A 289 23.88 0.86 -7.24
CA PHE A 289 22.83 0.21 -6.47
C PHE A 289 21.53 0.14 -7.27
N SER A 290 20.89 -1.03 -7.26
CA SER A 290 19.54 -1.24 -7.77
C SER A 290 18.69 -1.97 -6.73
N TYR A 291 17.36 -1.81 -6.80
CA TYR A 291 16.46 -2.20 -5.72
C TYR A 291 15.42 -3.17 -6.24
N ARG A 292 15.49 -4.43 -5.83
CA ARG A 292 14.59 -5.48 -6.33
C ARG A 292 13.56 -5.86 -5.28
N CYS A 293 12.29 -5.86 -5.66
CA CYS A 293 11.23 -6.41 -4.82
C CYS A 293 11.35 -7.93 -4.73
N SER A 294 11.36 -8.48 -3.51
CA SER A 294 11.35 -9.92 -3.27
C SER A 294 10.08 -10.60 -3.77
N GLU A 295 8.96 -9.86 -3.85
CA GLU A 295 7.63 -10.45 -4.07
C GLU A 295 7.28 -10.40 -5.55
N CYS A 296 7.26 -9.21 -6.16
CA CYS A 296 6.93 -9.06 -7.58
C CYS A 296 8.16 -9.09 -8.52
N LYS A 297 9.37 -9.22 -7.99
CA LYS A 297 10.65 -9.31 -8.73
C LYS A 297 11.03 -8.09 -9.59
N ASN A 298 10.22 -7.04 -9.60
CA ASN A 298 10.54 -5.80 -10.31
C ASN A 298 11.76 -5.09 -9.69
N VAL A 299 12.62 -4.55 -10.56
CA VAL A 299 13.83 -3.80 -10.17
C VAL A 299 13.59 -2.31 -10.38
N MET A 300 13.75 -1.54 -9.31
CA MET A 300 13.54 -0.09 -9.26
C MET A 300 14.88 0.64 -9.18
N PRO A 301 14.96 1.87 -9.73
CA PRO A 301 16.18 2.69 -9.65
C PRO A 301 16.37 3.36 -8.27
N LEU A 302 15.32 3.40 -7.44
CA LEU A 302 15.33 4.04 -6.12
C LEU A 302 14.84 3.06 -5.06
N PHE A 303 15.36 3.22 -3.84
CA PHE A 303 14.92 2.47 -2.67
C PHE A 303 13.43 2.70 -2.40
N PHE A 304 12.76 1.69 -1.85
CA PHE A 304 11.37 1.78 -1.45
C PHE A 304 11.09 0.98 -0.17
N TYR A 305 10.30 1.58 0.74
CA TYR A 305 9.77 0.89 1.92
C TYR A 305 8.58 -0.01 1.55
N HIS A 306 7.72 0.48 0.65
CA HIS A 306 6.61 -0.24 0.03
C HIS A 306 6.85 -0.36 -1.46
N CYS A 307 6.70 -1.55 -2.02
CA CYS A 307 6.94 -1.76 -3.45
C CYS A 307 6.01 -0.87 -4.30
N PRO A 308 6.53 -0.05 -5.23
CA PRO A 308 5.68 0.79 -6.10
C PRO A 308 4.74 0.00 -7.02
N VAL A 309 5.02 -1.29 -7.24
CA VAL A 309 4.26 -2.16 -8.13
C VAL A 309 3.24 -3.02 -7.39
N CYS A 310 3.68 -3.76 -6.36
CA CYS A 310 2.82 -4.70 -5.62
C CYS A 310 2.37 -4.18 -4.25
N TYR A 311 2.88 -3.04 -3.81
CA TYR A 311 2.50 -2.35 -2.56
C TYR A 311 2.85 -3.08 -1.26
N GLU A 312 3.51 -4.24 -1.34
CA GLU A 312 3.97 -4.98 -0.16
C GLU A 312 5.11 -4.24 0.55
N PHE A 313 5.01 -4.23 1.88
CA PHE A 313 5.97 -3.59 2.79
C PHE A 313 7.17 -4.51 3.05
N ASN A 314 8.36 -3.92 3.26
CA ASN A 314 9.56 -4.67 3.66
C ASN A 314 9.97 -5.78 2.67
N THR A 315 9.91 -5.47 1.37
CA THR A 315 10.26 -6.41 0.28
C THR A 315 11.48 -5.98 -0.53
N CYS A 316 12.08 -4.83 -0.23
CA CYS A 316 13.20 -4.30 -1.00
C CYS A 316 14.50 -5.06 -0.69
N LYS A 317 15.13 -5.63 -1.71
CA LYS A 317 16.49 -6.19 -1.65
C LYS A 317 17.44 -5.28 -2.43
N ILE A 318 18.48 -4.80 -1.76
CA ILE A 318 19.52 -3.98 -2.37
C ILE A 318 20.47 -4.89 -3.14
N ILE A 319 20.65 -4.59 -4.43
CA ILE A 319 21.61 -5.22 -5.31
C ILE A 319 22.69 -4.17 -5.59
N TYR A 320 23.95 -4.58 -5.51
CA TYR A 320 25.08 -3.71 -5.80
C TYR A 320 26.02 -4.39 -6.77
N GLU A 321 26.44 -3.64 -7.79
CA GLU A 321 27.36 -4.09 -8.83
C GLU A 321 28.50 -3.10 -8.95
N VAL A 322 29.68 -3.59 -9.31
CA VAL A 322 30.83 -2.72 -9.56
C VAL A 322 30.74 -2.20 -10.99
N LYS A 323 30.75 -0.87 -11.15
CA LYS A 323 30.82 -0.23 -12.47
C LYS A 323 32.01 0.70 -12.56
N ASN A 324 32.45 0.91 -13.80
CA ASN A 324 33.41 1.94 -14.11
C ASN A 324 32.70 3.31 -14.08
N ASN A 325 33.21 4.23 -13.27
CA ASN A 325 32.72 5.60 -13.15
C ASN A 325 33.37 6.52 -14.20
N GLU A 326 33.86 5.96 -15.32
CA GLU A 326 34.22 6.73 -16.51
C GLU A 326 32.96 7.44 -17.03
N THR A 327 32.71 8.62 -16.47
CA THR A 327 31.77 9.60 -16.99
C THR A 327 32.30 10.06 -18.35
N HIS A 328 31.53 9.82 -19.40
CA HIS A 328 31.58 10.65 -20.61
C HIS A 328 31.16 12.09 -20.31
#